data_AF-A0A222F2Q5-F1
#
_entry.id   AF-A0A222F2Q5-F1
#
_cell.length_a   1.000
_cell.length_b   1.000
_cell.length_c   1.000
_cell.angle_alpha   90.00
_cell.angle_beta   90.00
_cell.angle_gamma   90.00
#
_symmetry.space_group_name_H-M   'P 1'
#
loop_
_entity.id
_entity.type
_entity.pdbx_description
1 polymer ?
#
loop_
_entity_poly.entity_id
_entity_poly.type
_entity_poly.pdbx_seq_one_letter_code
_entity_poly.pdbx_strand_id
1 'polypeptide(L)' 'MWVIMAVSVQLLVGPNSWAVADQGTFQSEADCEAALSEAVPRTLSDGMRLAWEQSELKFVCVKVRGS' A
#
# COMPACT_ATOMS: atom_id res chain seq x y z
N MET A 1 15.82 0.58 -1.67
CA MET A 1 14.80 1.16 -0.77
C MET A 1 13.43 0.94 -1.39
N TRP A 2 12.47 0.48 -0.59
CA TRP A 2 11.12 0.08 -0.96
C TRP A 2 10.11 0.76 -0.04
N VAL A 3 8.89 0.96 -0.52
CA VAL A 3 7.77 1.53 0.24
C VAL A 3 6.48 0.78 -0.06
N ILE A 4 5.57 0.75 0.91
CA ILE A 4 4.22 0.27 0.70
C ILE A 4 3.39 1.41 0.12
N MET A 5 2.81 1.17 -1.04
CA MET A 5 1.87 2.07 -1.71
C MET A 5 0.47 1.48 -1.65
N ALA A 6 -0.49 2.30 -1.26
CA ALA A 6 -1.90 2.01 -1.49
C ALA A 6 -2.28 2.48 -2.90
N VAL A 7 -3.08 1.68 -3.61
CA VAL A 7 -3.55 1.97 -4.96
C VAL A 7 -5.03 1.60 -5.06
N SER A 8 -5.85 2.55 -5.49
CA SER A 8 -7.25 2.34 -5.85
C SER A 8 -7.51 2.98 -7.20
N VAL A 9 -8.49 2.48 -7.95
CA VAL A 9 -8.87 3.05 -9.25
C VAL A 9 -10.33 3.47 -9.20
N GLN A 10 -10.58 4.72 -9.56
CA GLN A 10 -11.94 5.22 -9.76
C GLN A 10 -12.14 5.48 -11.26
N LEU A 11 -13.25 4.98 -11.80
CA LEU A 11 -13.60 4.97 -13.24
C LEU A 11 -13.49 6.34 -13.94
N LEU A 12 -13.47 7.45 -13.20
CA LEU A 12 -13.47 8.82 -13.72
C LEU A 12 -12.32 9.71 -13.22
N VAL A 13 -11.53 9.25 -12.24
CA VAL A 13 -10.52 10.09 -11.56
C VAL A 13 -9.10 9.53 -11.75
N GLY A 14 -8.97 8.35 -12.35
CA GLY A 14 -7.70 7.66 -12.52
C GLY A 14 -7.28 6.91 -11.25
N PRO A 15 -6.04 6.38 -11.24
CA PRO A 15 -5.50 5.70 -10.07
C PRO A 15 -5.17 6.71 -8.96
N ASN A 16 -5.77 6.53 -7.79
CA ASN A 16 -5.35 7.19 -6.56
C ASN A 16 -4.27 6.33 -5.91
N SER A 17 -3.08 6.88 -5.74
CA SER A 17 -1.99 6.21 -5.03
C SER A 17 -1.36 7.11 -3.97
N TRP A 18 -1.04 6.51 -2.83
CA TRP A 18 -0.37 7.20 -1.73
C TRP A 18 0.56 6.24 -0.97
N ALA A 19 1.65 6.78 -0.42
CA ALA A 19 2.54 6.01 0.42
C ALA A 19 1.91 5.79 1.79
N VAL A 20 1.99 4.56 2.31
CA VAL A 20 1.59 4.25 3.68
C VAL A 20 2.71 4.70 4.61
N ALA A 21 2.68 5.98 5.00
CA ALA A 21 3.75 6.66 5.73
C ALA A 21 4.10 5.97 7.07
N ASP A 22 3.12 5.37 7.74
CA ASP A 22 3.28 4.72 9.05
C ASP A 22 4.24 3.52 9.03
N GLN A 23 4.47 2.92 7.85
CA GLN A 23 5.31 1.73 7.69
C GLN A 23 6.76 2.06 7.31
N GLY A 24 7.06 3.31 6.97
CA GLY A 24 8.41 3.75 6.62
C GLY A 24 8.96 3.18 5.31
N THR A 25 10.29 3.09 5.22
CA THR A 25 11.01 2.57 4.06
C THR A 25 11.74 1.27 4.40
N PHE A 26 11.81 0.35 3.43
CA PHE A 26 12.41 -0.97 3.58
C PHE A 26 13.65 -1.11 2.70
N GLN A 27 14.62 -1.91 3.14
CA GLN A 27 15.86 -2.10 2.39
C GLN A 27 15.72 -3.14 1.27
N SER A 28 14.95 -4.20 1.51
CA SER A 28 14.64 -5.23 0.51
C SER A 28 13.15 -5.29 0.15
N GLU A 29 12.84 -5.95 -0.97
CA GLU A 29 11.46 -6.21 -1.41
C GLU A 29 10.76 -7.16 -0.44
N ALA A 30 11.47 -8.23 -0.03
CA ALA A 30 10.95 -9.22 0.90
C ALA A 30 10.56 -8.62 2.26
N ASP A 31 11.36 -7.69 2.79
CA ASP A 31 11.02 -6.99 4.04
C ASP A 31 9.76 -6.14 3.89
N CYS A 32 9.59 -5.50 2.72
CA CYS A 32 8.40 -4.72 2.42
C CYS A 32 7.16 -5.62 2.31
N GLU A 33 7.26 -6.77 1.64
CA GLU A 33 6.14 -7.70 1.48
C GLU A 33 5.75 -8.35 2.82
N ALA A 34 6.72 -8.68 3.66
CA ALA A 34 6.48 -9.16 5.02
C ALA A 34 5.71 -8.11 5.83
N ALA A 35 6.20 -6.86 5.84
CA ALA A 35 5.50 -5.74 6.49
C ALA A 35 4.11 -5.50 5.91
N LEU A 36 3.93 -5.65 4.59
CA LEU A 36 2.64 -5.51 3.92
C LEU A 36 1.61 -6.51 4.46
N SER A 37 1.99 -7.79 4.51
CA SER A 37 1.12 -8.86 5.01
C SER A 37 0.69 -8.63 6.47
N GLU A 38 1.57 -8.00 7.26
CA GLU A 38 1.36 -7.69 8.67
C GLU A 38 0.60 -6.39 8.93
N ALA A 39 0.73 -5.40 8.04
CA ALA A 39 0.21 -4.04 8.18
C ALA A 39 -1.23 -3.94 7.69
N VAL A 40 -1.55 -4.58 6.56
CA VAL A 40 -2.89 -4.53 5.94
C VAL A 40 -4.03 -4.87 6.93
N PRO A 41 -3.90 -5.81 7.86
CA PRO A 41 -4.96 -6.05 8.85
C PRO A 41 -5.06 -4.98 9.95
N ARG A 42 -3.99 -4.21 10.20
CA ARG A 42 -3.82 -3.36 11.39
C ARG A 42 -3.92 -1.86 11.12
N THR A 43 -3.56 -1.40 9.92
CA THR A 43 -3.53 0.03 9.56
C THR A 43 -4.76 0.51 8.79
N LEU A 44 -5.68 -0.39 8.45
CA LEU A 44 -6.88 -0.03 7.71
C LEU A 44 -7.98 0.42 8.64
N SER A 45 -8.33 1.71 8.54
CA SER A 45 -9.63 2.19 9.00
C SER A 45 -10.76 1.35 8.40
N ASP A 46 -11.91 1.28 9.05
CA ASP A 46 -13.03 0.42 8.63
C ASP A 46 -13.43 0.62 7.16
N GLY A 47 -13.40 1.85 6.66
CA GLY A 47 -13.69 2.16 5.25
C GLY A 47 -12.62 1.63 4.28
N MET A 48 -11.34 1.70 4.64
CA MET A 48 -10.25 1.17 3.81
C MET A 48 -10.21 -0.36 3.83
N ARG A 49 -10.58 -0.97 4.97
CA ARG A 49 -10.70 -2.43 5.10
C ARG A 49 -11.76 -2.97 4.16
N LEU A 50 -12.95 -2.36 4.12
CA LEU A 50 -14.03 -2.77 3.23
C LEU A 50 -13.62 -2.64 1.75
N ALA A 51 -12.98 -1.52 1.37
CA ALA A 51 -12.47 -1.33 0.01
C ALA A 51 -11.39 -2.36 -0.36
N TRP A 52 -10.56 -2.78 0.59
CA TRP A 52 -9.57 -3.82 0.38
C TRP A 52 -10.22 -5.21 0.21
N GLU A 53 -11.19 -5.56 1.06
CA GLU A 53 -11.97 -6.81 0.96
C GLU A 53 -12.72 -6.91 -0.38
N GLN A 54 -13.21 -5.78 -0.90
CA GLN A 54 -13.89 -5.70 -2.20
C GLN A 54 -12.92 -5.60 -3.38
N SER A 55 -11.60 -5.70 -3.15
CA SER A 55 -10.56 -5.55 -4.18
C SER A 55 -10.51 -4.18 -4.87
N GLU A 56 -11.18 -3.17 -4.32
CA GLU A 56 -11.17 -1.78 -4.80
C GLU A 56 -9.90 -1.04 -4.36
N LEU A 57 -9.27 -1.51 -3.28
CA LEU A 57 -8.02 -1.01 -2.74
C LEU A 57 -6.98 -2.14 -2.72
N LYS A 58 -5.79 -1.88 -3.24
CA LYS A 58 -4.65 -2.79 -3.15
C LYS A 58 -3.46 -2.10 -2.51
N PHE A 59 -2.66 -2.89 -1.81
CA PHE A 59 -1.38 -2.45 -1.30
C PHE A 59 -0.27 -3.18 -2.04
N VAL A 60 0.77 -2.46 -2.43
CA VAL A 60 1.88 -2.98 -3.24
C VAL A 60 3.20 -2.43 -2.73
N CYS A 61 4.23 -3.25 -2.77
CA CYS A 61 5.59 -2.82 -2.52
C CYS A 61 6.19 -2.23 -3.80
N VAL A 62 6.69 -1.00 -3.70
CA VAL A 62 7.27 -0.28 -4.84
C VAL A 62 8.70 0.12 -4.50
N LYS A 63 9.61 -0.18 -5.43
CA LYS A 63 11.00 0.24 -5.32
C LYS A 63 11.09 1.76 -5.48
N VAL A 64 11.61 2.43 -4.48
CA VAL A 64 11.91 3.87 -4.54
C VAL A 64 13.05 4.05 -5.54
N ARG A 65 12.78 4.74 -6.65
CA ARG A 65 13.85 5.28 -7.49
C ARG A 65 14.48 6.45 -6.74
N GLY A 66 15.72 6.27 -6.32
CA GLY A 66 16.56 7.40 -5.91
C GLY A 66 16.76 8.31 -7.13
N SER A 67 16.61 9.61 -6.92
CA SER A 67 17.12 10.65 -7.83
C SER A 67 18.63 10.62 -7.87
#